data_AF-A0AAD0YGI2-F1
#
_entry.id   AF-A0AAD0YGI2-F1
#
_cell.length_a   1.000
_cell.length_b   1.000
_cell.length_c   1.000
_cell.angle_alpha   90.00
_cell.angle_beta   90.00
_cell.angle_gamma   90.00
#
_symmetry.space_group_name_H-M   'P 1'
#
loop_
_entity.id
_entity.type
_entity.pdbx_description
1 polymer ?
#
loop_
_entity_poly.entity_id
_entity_poly.type
_entity_poly.pdbx_seq_one_letter_code
_entity_poly.pdbx_strand_id
1 'polypeptide(L)'
;MKFRGTIKEEVSPKDKSVIVQFEGDKQKQQFEVHCNFSPFYKEMRKWDTWDFVLKLQSEIFTDPKSGTKSYFTHLICTKATLYHELGTIGPKYR
;
A
#
# COMPACT_ATOMS: atom_id res chain seq x y z
N MET A 1 -10.77 -5.15 2.81
CA MET A 1 -11.15 -3.80 3.27
C MET A 1 -10.67 -2.78 2.25
N LYS A 2 -11.34 -1.64 2.07
CA LYS A 2 -10.91 -0.59 1.13
C LYS A 2 -10.34 0.59 1.92
N PHE A 3 -9.13 1.00 1.62
CA PHE A 3 -8.45 2.13 2.25
C PHE A 3 -7.91 3.07 1.19
N ARG A 4 -8.08 4.37 1.41
CA ARG A 4 -7.47 5.38 0.56
C ARG A 4 -6.17 5.85 1.19
N GLY A 5 -5.13 5.99 0.39
CA GLY A 5 -3.86 6.51 0.86
C GLY A 5 -3.01 7.10 -0.23
N THR A 6 -2.10 7.97 0.18
CA THR A 6 -1.14 8.62 -0.70
C THR A 6 0.19 7.88 -0.61
N ILE A 7 0.79 7.57 -1.77
CA ILE A 7 2.12 6.97 -1.85
C ILE A 7 3.16 8.01 -1.42
N LYS A 8 4.07 7.65 -0.52
CA LYS A 8 5.04 8.58 0.09
C LYS A 8 6.47 8.39 -0.37
N GLU A 9 6.77 7.28 -1.03
CA GLU A 9 8.11 6.99 -1.56
C GLU A 9 8.08 6.77 -3.08
N GLU A 10 9.25 6.83 -3.71
CA GLU A 10 9.37 6.47 -5.12
C GLU A 10 9.19 4.96 -5.32
N VAL A 11 8.65 4.59 -6.47
CA VAL A 11 8.39 3.20 -6.83
C VAL A 11 9.37 2.79 -7.91
N SER A 12 10.18 1.78 -7.62
CA SER A 12 11.16 1.20 -8.51
C SER A 12 10.62 -0.08 -9.18
N PRO A 13 11.16 -0.48 -10.35
CA PRO A 13 10.80 -1.74 -11.00
C PRO A 13 10.99 -3.00 -10.15
N LYS A 14 11.86 -2.93 -9.13
CA LYS A 14 12.17 -4.06 -8.24
C LYS A 14 11.21 -4.14 -7.05
N ASP A 15 10.42 -3.10 -6.81
CA ASP A 15 9.60 -3.00 -5.62
C ASP A 15 8.38 -3.90 -5.75
N LYS A 16 8.08 -4.61 -4.65
CA LYS A 16 6.87 -5.44 -4.50
C LYS A 16 5.87 -4.83 -3.53
N SER A 17 6.19 -3.66 -2.99
CA SER A 17 5.40 -2.93 -2.02
C SER A 17 5.45 -1.44 -2.31
N VAL A 18 4.56 -0.69 -1.68
CA VAL A 18 4.56 0.77 -1.69
C VAL A 18 4.43 1.28 -0.27
N ILE A 19 5.10 2.40 0.04
CA ILE A 19 4.95 3.09 1.32
C ILE A 19 3.79 4.08 1.20
N VAL A 20 2.77 3.89 2.03
CA VAL A 20 1.49 4.59 1.95
C VAL A 20 1.18 5.26 3.28
N GLN A 21 0.72 6.50 3.22
CA GLN A 21 0.04 7.14 4.35
C GLN A 21 -1.47 7.13 4.08
N PHE A 22 -2.25 6.48 4.95
CA PHE A 22 -3.69 6.39 4.78
C PHE A 22 -4.42 7.68 5.18
N GLU A 23 -5.49 7.99 4.45
CA GLU A 23 -6.37 9.09 4.80
C GLU A 23 -7.12 8.80 6.11
N GLY A 24 -7.32 9.82 6.93
CA GLY A 24 -7.99 9.71 8.22
C GLY A 24 -7.09 9.22 9.37
N ASP A 25 -5.87 8.76 9.10
CA ASP A 25 -4.90 8.46 10.16
C ASP A 25 -4.38 9.77 10.80
N LYS A 26 -4.83 10.02 12.03
CA LYS A 26 -4.44 11.19 12.82
C LYS A 26 -2.95 11.21 13.14
N GLN A 27 -2.32 10.04 13.24
CA GLN A 27 -0.89 9.92 13.55
C GLN A 27 0.00 10.11 12.32
N LYS A 28 -0.60 10.15 11.11
CA LYS A 28 0.11 10.31 9.83
C LYS A 28 1.23 9.27 9.65
N GLN A 29 0.98 8.04 10.09
CA GLN A 29 1.93 6.94 9.98
C GLN A 29 2.09 6.50 8.52
N GLN A 30 3.27 5.96 8.22
CA GLN A 30 3.57 5.35 6.94
C GLN A 30 3.52 3.83 7.09
N PHE A 31 2.86 3.17 6.16
CA PHE A 31 2.67 1.74 6.15
C PHE A 31 3.24 1.15 4.87
N GLU A 32 3.97 0.05 5.00
CA GLU A 32 4.32 -0.77 3.86
C GLU A 32 3.10 -1.59 3.43
N VAL A 33 2.75 -1.47 2.16
CA VAL A 33 1.66 -2.22 1.52
C VAL A 33 2.25 -3.11 0.45
N HIS A 34 2.27 -4.42 0.68
CA HIS A 34 2.73 -5.40 -0.29
C HIS A 34 1.66 -5.63 -1.36
N CYS A 35 2.04 -5.59 -2.64
CA CYS A 35 1.11 -5.74 -3.75
C CYS A 35 1.28 -7.11 -4.42
N ASN A 36 0.17 -7.77 -4.72
CA ASN A 36 0.17 -9.01 -5.54
C ASN A 36 0.41 -8.74 -7.04
N PHE A 37 0.74 -7.50 -7.38
CA PHE A 37 1.08 -7.00 -8.71
C PHE A 37 2.27 -6.06 -8.56
N SER A 38 3.00 -5.80 -9.64
CA SER A 38 4.07 -4.80 -9.61
C SER A 38 3.47 -3.39 -9.52
N PRO A 39 3.80 -2.62 -8.46
CA PRO A 39 3.37 -1.22 -8.36
C PRO A 39 3.93 -0.37 -9.51
N PHE A 40 5.18 -0.63 -9.91
CA PHE A 40 5.85 0.08 -11.00
C PHE A 40 5.12 -0.08 -12.35
N TYR A 41 4.81 -1.32 -12.76
CA TYR A 41 4.09 -1.57 -14.01
C TYR A 41 2.62 -1.14 -13.95
N LYS A 42 2.10 -0.87 -12.76
CA LYS A 42 0.80 -0.23 -12.56
C LYS A 42 0.89 1.31 -12.57
N GLU A 43 2.08 1.85 -12.86
CA GLU A 43 2.39 3.27 -12.94
C GLU A 43 2.08 4.05 -11.66
N MET A 44 2.19 3.39 -10.50
CA MET A 44 2.06 4.03 -9.21
C MET A 44 3.24 4.98 -8.97
N ARG A 45 2.96 6.24 -8.62
CA ARG A 45 4.00 7.25 -8.36
C ARG A 45 3.89 7.84 -6.97
N LYS A 46 5.01 8.34 -6.48
CA LYS A 46 5.06 9.16 -5.28
C LYS A 46 4.05 10.30 -5.40
N TRP A 47 3.32 10.56 -4.32
CA TRP A 47 2.26 11.57 -4.20
C TRP A 47 0.93 11.24 -4.87
N ASP A 48 0.84 10.16 -5.65
CA ASP A 48 -0.46 9.68 -6.13
C ASP A 48 -1.28 9.16 -4.96
N THR A 49 -2.59 9.41 -5.04
CA THR A 49 -3.56 8.84 -4.11
C THR A 49 -4.28 7.67 -4.77
N TRP A 50 -4.34 6.55 -4.06
CA TRP A 50 -4.91 5.31 -4.55
C TRP A 50 -5.90 4.75 -3.54
N ASP A 51 -6.94 4.12 -4.08
CA ASP A 51 -7.87 3.29 -3.34
C ASP A 51 -7.36 1.83 -3.34
N PHE A 52 -6.88 1.36 -2.19
CA PHE A 52 -6.32 0.03 -1.99
C PHE A 52 -7.34 -0.95 -1.40
N VAL A 53 -7.44 -2.14 -1.98
CA VAL A 53 -8.18 -3.28 -1.43
C VAL A 53 -7.21 -4.17 -0.66
N LEU A 54 -7.19 -4.00 0.66
CA LEU A 54 -6.26 -4.65 1.57
C LEU A 54 -6.85 -5.88 2.26
N LYS A 55 -5.96 -6.84 2.50
CA LYS A 55 -6.11 -7.96 3.43
C LYS A 55 -5.00 -7.88 4.48
N LEU A 56 -5.30 -8.27 5.71
CA LEU A 56 -4.31 -8.45 6.76
C LEU A 56 -3.79 -9.88 6.70
N GLN A 57 -2.49 -10.04 6.70
CA GLN A 57 -1.84 -11.35 6.81
C GLN A 57 -0.92 -11.32 8.03
N SER A 58 -1.12 -12.26 8.95
CA SER A 58 -0.28 -12.37 10.14
C SER A 58 0.73 -13.50 9.98
N GLU A 59 1.99 -13.21 10.30
CA GLU A 59 3.05 -14.20 10.43
C GLU A 59 3.40 -14.34 11.91
N ILE A 60 3.46 -15.58 12.39
CA ILE A 60 3.83 -15.90 13.77
C ILE A 60 5.25 -16.44 13.74
N PHE A 61 6.18 -15.65 14.23
CA PHE A 61 7.55 -16.09 14.46
C PHE A 61 7.67 -16.60 15.89
N THR A 62 8.25 -17.79 16.06
CA THR A 62 8.58 -18.32 17.39
C THR A 62 10.09 -18.34 17.52
N ASP A 63 10.61 -17.60 18.50
CA ASP A 63 12.04 -17.58 18.78
C ASP A 63 12.51 -18.97 19.24
N PRO A 64 13.48 -19.58 18.56
CA PRO A 64 13.86 -20.97 18.82
C PRO A 64 14.62 -21.16 20.15
N LYS A 65 15.12 -20.09 20.78
CA LYS A 65 15.89 -20.17 22.03
C LYS A 65 15.01 -19.95 23.26
N SER A 66 14.06 -19.02 23.18
CA SER A 66 13.19 -18.60 24.29
C SER A 66 11.76 -19.13 24.20
N GLY A 67 11.32 -19.60 23.02
CA GLY A 67 9.94 -20.00 22.76
C GLY A 67 8.95 -18.83 22.69
N THR A 68 9.43 -17.59 22.74
CA THR A 68 8.61 -16.38 22.67
C THR A 68 8.00 -16.21 21.28
N LYS A 69 6.72 -15.83 21.21
CA LYS A 69 6.02 -15.57 19.94
C LYS A 69 5.98 -14.09 19.62
N SER A 70 6.36 -13.75 18.40
CA SER A 70 6.19 -12.43 17.80
C SER A 70 5.18 -12.51 16.67
N TYR A 71 4.28 -11.52 16.60
CA TYR A 71 3.23 -11.45 15.59
C TYR A 71 3.51 -10.28 14.67
N PHE A 72 3.80 -10.57 13.40
CA PHE A 72 3.99 -9.58 12.36
C PHE A 72 2.71 -9.50 11.55
N THR A 73 2.19 -8.29 11.31
CA THR A 73 1.00 -8.09 10.48
C THR A 73 1.37 -7.31 9.24
N HIS A 74 1.12 -7.92 8.09
CA HIS A 74 1.40 -7.38 6.78
C HIS A 74 0.12 -6.90 6.10
N LEU A 75 0.19 -5.76 5.42
CA LEU A 75 -0.88 -5.24 4.59
C LEU A 75 -0.70 -5.76 3.16
N ILE A 76 -1.60 -6.64 2.71
CA ILE A 76 -1.56 -7.22 1.37
C ILE A 76 -2.61 -6.56 0.48
N CYS A 77 -2.16 -5.82 -0.51
CA CYS A 77 -2.97 -5.21 -1.55
C CYS A 77 -3.27 -6.21 -2.68
N THR A 78 -4.56 -6.53 -2.81
CA THR A 78 -5.08 -7.44 -3.85
C THR A 78 -5.55 -6.71 -5.10
N LYS A 79 -5.96 -5.44 -4.95
CA LYS A 79 -6.42 -4.57 -6.03
C LYS A 79 -6.19 -3.12 -5.62
N ALA A 80 -5.80 -2.28 -6.57
CA ALA A 80 -5.70 -0.84 -6.35
C ALA A 80 -6.24 -0.09 -7.58
N THR A 81 -6.87 1.04 -7.34
CA THR A 81 -7.39 1.96 -8.37
C THR A 81 -6.94 3.38 -8.07
N LEU A 82 -6.39 4.06 -9.07
CA LEU A 82 -5.96 5.45 -8.94
C LEU A 82 -7.18 6.30 -8.56
N TYR A 83 -7.03 7.10 -7.51
CA TYR A 83 -8.10 7.98 -7.07
C TYR A 83 -7.99 9.28 -7.85
N HIS A 84 -9.05 9.61 -8.57
CA HIS A 84 -9.26 10.93 -9.14
C HIS A 84 -10.38 11.59 -8.35
N GLU A 85 -10.13 12.77 -7.81
CA GLU A 85 -11.21 13.62 -7.32
C GLU A 85 -12.09 13.97 -8.51
N LEU A 86 -13.41 13.72 -8.38
CA LEU A 86 -14.38 14.08 -9.41
C LEU A 86 -14.32 15.60 -9.64
N GLY A 87 -13.59 16.01 -10.68
CA GLY A 87 -13.34 17.43 -10.99
C GLY A 87 -12.00 17.73 -11.68
N THR A 88 -11.02 16.83 -11.63
CA THR A 88 -9.71 17.04 -12.27
C THR A 88 -9.55 16.22 -13.55
N ILE A 89 -10.02 16.82 -14.64
CA ILE A 89 -9.66 16.58 -16.05
C ILE A 89 -10.10 15.22 -16.64
N GLY A 90 -11.09 15.29 -17.54
CA GLY A 90 -11.58 14.18 -18.35
C GLY A 90 -10.55 13.61 -19.35
N PRO A 91 -10.94 12.59 -20.13
CA PRO A 91 -10.05 11.85 -21.01
C PRO A 91 -9.66 12.72 -22.20
N LYS A 92 -8.57 13.49 -22.09
CA LYS A 92 -8.09 14.32 -23.21
C LYS A 92 -6.65 14.12 -23.65
N TYR A 93 -5.91 13.18 -23.07
CA TYR A 93 -4.60 12.81 -23.59
C TYR A 93 -4.40 11.29 -23.46
N ARG A 94 -4.93 10.57 -24.45
CA ARG A 94 -4.39 9.29 -24.90
C ARG A 94 -3.36 9.57 -25.99
#